data_AF-U6D9L8-F1
#
_entry.id   AF-U6D9L8-F1
#
_cell.length_a   1.000
_cell.length_b   1.000
_cell.length_c   1.000
_cell.angle_alpha   90.00
_cell.angle_beta   90.00
_cell.angle_gamma   90.00
#
_symmetry.space_group_name_H-M   'P 1'
#
loop_
_entity.id
_entity.type
_entity.pdbx_description
1 polymer ?
#
loop_
_entity_poly.entity_id
_entity_poly.type
_entity_poly.pdbx_seq_one_letter_code
_entity_poly.pdbx_strand_id
1 'polypeptide(L)'
;RGAAGPKTSSRALQPPLPPLSFLFLLLVAAPSARAAGYETCPVVHPDMLNVHLVAHTHDDVGWLKTVDQYFYGIQNDVQHAGVQYILDSVISSLLVEPTRRFIYVEIAFFSRWWHQQTNATQEVVRELVRQGRLEFANGGWVMNDEAATHYGAIIDQMTLGLRFLENTFGKDGRPRVAWHIDPFGHSREQASLFAQMGFDGFFFGRLDYQDKSLRKEKQEMEQVWRA
;
A
#
# COMPACT_ATOMS: atom_id res chain seq x y z
N ARG A 1 -59.00 -26.01 51.19
CA ARG A 1 -59.67 -26.02 49.86
C ARG A 1 -60.86 -25.05 49.98
N GLY A 2 -60.68 -23.73 49.95
CA GLY A 2 -60.66 -22.87 48.74
C GLY A 2 -62.07 -22.82 48.14
N ALA A 3 -62.99 -21.90 48.42
CA ALA A 3 -63.04 -20.41 48.44
C ALA A 3 -63.31 -19.75 47.07
N ALA A 4 -64.33 -18.87 47.08
CA ALA A 4 -64.54 -17.66 46.26
C ALA A 4 -65.18 -17.75 44.85
N GLY A 5 -66.42 -17.24 44.77
CA GLY A 5 -66.79 -16.01 44.05
C GLY A 5 -66.89 -16.02 42.51
N PRO A 6 -67.99 -15.53 41.91
CA PRO A 6 -68.05 -15.28 40.47
C PRO A 6 -67.32 -13.98 40.12
N LYS A 7 -66.36 -14.08 39.20
CA LYS A 7 -65.58 -12.95 38.67
C LYS A 7 -66.36 -12.23 37.55
N THR A 8 -66.47 -10.92 37.70
CA THR A 8 -66.78 -9.97 36.63
C THR A 8 -65.62 -9.88 35.64
N SER A 9 -65.91 -9.71 34.35
CA SER A 9 -64.90 -9.26 33.37
C SER A 9 -65.51 -8.23 32.43
N SER A 10 -64.92 -7.04 32.50
CA SER A 10 -65.14 -5.86 31.68
C SER A 10 -64.76 -6.11 30.21
N ARG A 11 -65.64 -5.73 29.27
CA ARG A 11 -65.30 -5.54 27.86
C ARG A 11 -65.09 -4.05 27.62
N ALA A 12 -63.85 -3.59 27.85
CA ALA A 12 -63.38 -2.31 27.36
C ALA A 12 -62.99 -2.42 25.87
N LEU A 13 -63.26 -1.35 25.13
CA LEU A 13 -63.08 -1.21 23.68
C LEU A 13 -61.64 -1.49 23.22
N GLN A 14 -61.49 -2.11 22.05
CA GLN A 14 -60.23 -2.13 21.31
C GLN A 14 -59.95 -0.74 20.71
N PRO A 15 -58.74 -0.18 20.86
CA PRO A 15 -58.34 1.04 20.15
C PRO A 15 -58.04 0.75 18.67
N PRO A 16 -58.19 1.73 17.77
CA PRO A 16 -57.94 1.55 16.34
C PRO A 16 -56.43 1.42 16.05
N LEU A 17 -56.10 0.62 15.04
CA LEU A 17 -54.75 0.48 14.50
C LEU A 17 -54.25 1.82 13.92
N PRO A 18 -52.97 2.21 14.13
CA PRO A 18 -52.43 3.42 13.53
C PRO A 18 -52.15 3.24 12.03
N PRO A 19 -52.20 4.33 11.24
CA PRO A 19 -52.02 4.28 9.80
C PRO A 19 -50.58 3.96 9.37
N LEU A 20 -50.47 3.23 8.26
CA LEU A 20 -49.28 2.75 7.53
C LEU A 20 -48.41 3.87 6.92
N SER A 21 -48.01 4.86 7.71
CA SER A 21 -47.20 5.98 7.19
C SER A 21 -46.20 6.50 8.20
N PHE A 22 -45.32 5.65 8.71
CA PHE A 22 -44.05 6.07 9.31
C PHE A 22 -43.05 4.92 9.25
N LEU A 23 -42.42 4.73 8.08
CA LEU A 23 -41.16 4.02 7.99
C LEU A 23 -40.30 4.69 6.90
N PHE A 24 -39.94 5.95 7.14
CA PHE A 24 -38.79 6.52 6.47
C PHE A 24 -37.57 5.80 7.05
N LEU A 25 -37.07 4.81 6.33
CA LEU A 25 -35.80 4.15 6.61
C LEU A 25 -34.72 5.25 6.72
N LEU A 26 -34.19 5.44 7.92
CA LEU A 26 -32.83 5.96 8.09
C LEU A 26 -31.89 4.91 7.49
N LEU A 27 -31.63 5.01 6.18
CA LEU A 27 -30.41 4.48 5.60
C LEU A 27 -29.27 5.31 6.19
N VAL A 28 -28.79 4.89 7.37
CA VAL A 28 -27.41 5.15 7.74
C VAL A 28 -26.59 4.52 6.62
N ALA A 29 -26.00 5.35 5.76
CA ALA A 29 -25.01 4.91 4.81
C ALA A 29 -23.91 4.22 5.63
N ALA A 30 -23.92 2.88 5.62
CA ALA A 30 -22.74 2.13 6.01
C ALA A 30 -21.59 2.67 5.13
N PRO A 31 -20.39 2.91 5.68
CA PRO A 31 -19.27 3.31 4.86
C PRO A 31 -19.14 2.29 3.73
N SER A 32 -19.08 2.83 2.51
CA SER A 32 -19.06 2.15 1.22
C SER A 32 -18.22 0.87 1.21
N ALA A 33 -18.60 -0.02 0.28
CA ALA A 33 -17.79 -1.15 -0.16
C ALA A 33 -16.28 -0.87 -0.06
N ARG A 34 -15.58 -1.79 0.61
CA ARG A 34 -14.13 -1.72 0.88
C ARG A 34 -13.35 -1.76 -0.45
N ALA A 35 -13.09 -0.59 -1.03
CA ALA A 35 -12.21 -0.47 -2.18
C ALA A 35 -10.79 -0.87 -1.78
N ALA A 36 -10.25 -1.94 -2.34
CA ALA A 36 -8.88 -2.40 -2.08
C ALA A 36 -8.19 -2.81 -3.39
N GLY A 37 -6.91 -2.49 -3.53
CA GLY A 37 -6.17 -2.71 -4.78
C GLY A 37 -6.63 -1.75 -5.87
N TYR A 38 -6.83 -2.26 -7.10
CA TYR A 38 -7.15 -1.43 -8.27
C TYR A 38 -8.42 -0.58 -8.16
N GLU A 39 -9.30 -0.89 -7.19
CA GLU A 39 -10.50 -0.11 -6.92
C GLU A 39 -10.21 1.30 -6.34
N THR A 40 -8.99 1.55 -5.83
CA THR A 40 -8.57 2.86 -5.32
C THR A 40 -7.78 3.68 -6.35
N CYS A 41 -7.62 3.17 -7.58
CA CYS A 41 -6.91 3.88 -8.65
C CYS A 41 -7.58 5.22 -8.99
N PRO A 42 -6.81 6.27 -9.29
CA PRO A 42 -7.37 7.52 -9.79
C PRO A 42 -8.09 7.32 -11.13
N VAL A 43 -9.09 8.18 -11.36
CA VAL A 43 -9.84 8.22 -12.62
C VAL A 43 -8.91 8.67 -13.74
N VAL A 44 -8.92 7.93 -14.85
CA VAL A 44 -8.25 8.29 -16.10
C VAL A 44 -9.25 8.95 -17.06
N HIS A 45 -8.74 9.74 -18.00
CA HIS A 45 -9.54 10.29 -19.08
C HIS A 45 -9.34 9.46 -20.35
N PRO A 46 -10.34 8.67 -20.79
CA PRO A 46 -10.27 7.96 -22.06
C PRO A 46 -10.00 8.94 -23.21
N ASP A 47 -9.32 8.45 -24.25
CA ASP A 47 -9.00 9.21 -25.47
C ASP A 47 -8.11 10.45 -25.27
N MET A 48 -7.48 10.59 -24.10
CA MET A 48 -6.47 11.60 -23.81
C MET A 48 -5.13 10.95 -23.43
N LEU A 49 -4.04 11.72 -23.59
CA LEU A 49 -2.78 11.36 -22.97
C LEU A 49 -2.92 11.49 -21.44
N ASN A 50 -2.78 10.36 -20.75
CA ASN A 50 -2.77 10.34 -19.29
C ASN A 50 -1.32 10.32 -18.80
N VAL A 51 -0.95 11.29 -17.97
CA VAL A 51 0.39 11.38 -17.36
C VAL A 51 0.27 11.02 -15.89
N HIS A 52 0.80 9.86 -15.51
CA HIS A 52 0.80 9.41 -14.12
C HIS A 52 2.04 9.94 -13.40
N LEU A 53 1.83 10.92 -12.51
CA LEU A 53 2.90 11.41 -11.62
C LEU A 53 3.05 10.45 -10.44
N VAL A 54 4.17 9.73 -10.40
CA VAL A 54 4.47 8.75 -9.34
C VAL A 54 5.50 9.35 -8.40
N ALA A 55 5.04 9.91 -7.27
CA ALA A 55 5.92 10.42 -6.23
C ALA A 55 6.52 9.25 -5.44
N HIS A 56 7.85 9.23 -5.33
CA HIS A 56 8.60 8.19 -4.65
C HIS A 56 9.87 8.76 -4.00
N THR A 57 10.49 7.97 -3.14
CA THR A 57 11.88 8.14 -2.69
C THR A 57 12.65 6.86 -2.99
N HIS A 58 13.97 6.95 -3.14
CA HIS A 58 14.83 5.78 -3.24
C HIS A 58 15.79 5.81 -2.04
N ASP A 59 15.53 4.93 -1.07
CA ASP A 59 16.21 4.95 0.21
C ASP A 59 17.15 3.73 0.31
N ASP A 60 18.40 3.88 -0.14
CA ASP A 60 19.40 2.82 -0.06
C ASP A 60 19.57 2.30 1.37
N VAL A 61 19.39 0.99 1.56
CA VAL A 61 19.59 0.31 2.86
C VAL A 61 21.08 0.04 3.08
N GLY A 62 21.85 1.13 3.08
CA GLY A 62 23.31 1.14 3.13
C GLY A 62 23.95 1.30 1.76
N TRP A 63 24.78 2.33 1.59
CA TRP A 63 25.54 2.61 0.36
C TRP A 63 26.74 3.50 0.68
N LEU A 64 26.55 4.83 0.75
CA LEU A 64 27.59 5.77 1.21
C LEU A 64 27.57 5.96 2.73
N LYS A 65 26.40 5.73 3.34
CA LYS A 65 26.21 5.73 4.80
C LYS A 65 25.70 4.37 5.26
N THR A 66 25.82 4.10 6.55
CA THR A 66 25.18 2.91 7.15
C THR A 66 23.66 3.10 7.22
N VAL A 67 22.93 2.00 7.41
CA VAL A 67 21.46 2.01 7.57
C VAL A 67 21.03 2.98 8.67
N ASP A 68 21.66 2.93 9.85
CA ASP A 68 21.32 3.83 10.96
C ASP A 68 21.63 5.30 10.66
N GLN A 69 22.73 5.57 9.94
CA GLN A 69 23.09 6.92 9.55
C GLN A 69 22.10 7.50 8.53
N TYR A 70 21.65 6.70 7.55
CA TYR A 70 20.56 7.10 6.66
C TYR A 70 19.25 7.29 7.42
N PHE A 71 18.90 6.38 8.32
CA PHE A 71 17.65 6.45 9.05
C PHE A 71 17.56 7.74 9.89
N TYR A 72 18.58 8.01 10.71
CA TYR A 72 18.57 9.15 11.63
C TYR A 72 19.01 10.48 11.01
N GLY A 73 19.58 10.46 9.80
CA GLY A 73 20.15 11.64 9.17
C GLY A 73 21.48 12.08 9.79
N ILE A 74 22.32 11.10 10.14
CA ILE A 74 23.67 11.33 10.68
C ILE A 74 24.66 11.34 9.50
N GLN A 75 25.82 12.01 9.67
CA GLN A 75 26.86 12.18 8.64
C GLN A 75 26.32 12.80 7.33
N ASN A 76 25.55 13.89 7.45
CA ASN A 76 25.00 14.58 6.29
C ASN A 76 26.04 15.32 5.45
N ASP A 77 27.28 15.45 5.95
CA ASP A 77 28.45 15.87 5.22
C ASP A 77 28.92 14.81 4.20
N VAL A 78 28.69 13.51 4.46
CA VAL A 78 28.94 12.43 3.51
C VAL A 78 27.85 12.39 2.44
N GLN A 79 26.59 12.35 2.89
CA GLN A 79 25.41 12.44 2.03
C GLN A 79 24.23 12.98 2.81
N HIS A 80 23.62 14.05 2.30
CA HIS A 80 22.45 14.67 2.90
C HIS A 80 21.20 13.79 2.70
N ALA A 81 20.89 12.96 3.69
CA ALA A 81 19.78 12.01 3.63
C ALA A 81 19.36 11.59 5.04
N GLY A 82 18.06 11.57 5.33
CA GLY A 82 17.47 11.23 6.63
C GLY A 82 16.07 10.63 6.49
N VAL A 83 15.97 9.30 6.51
CA VAL A 83 14.74 8.58 6.13
C VAL A 83 13.58 8.82 7.09
N GLN A 84 13.84 8.97 8.40
CA GLN A 84 12.79 9.28 9.36
C GLN A 84 12.04 10.58 8.98
N TYR A 85 12.77 11.60 8.53
CA TYR A 85 12.19 12.89 8.15
C TYR A 85 11.43 12.81 6.83
N ILE A 86 11.88 11.94 5.91
CA ILE A 86 11.15 11.66 4.66
C ILE A 86 9.78 11.08 5.02
N LEU A 87 9.73 10.02 5.83
CA LEU A 87 8.46 9.38 6.22
C LEU A 87 7.53 10.36 6.97
N ASP A 88 8.05 11.11 7.96
CA ASP A 88 7.26 12.10 8.70
C ASP A 88 6.64 13.17 7.77
N SER A 89 7.42 13.67 6.83
CA SER A 89 6.99 14.71 5.88
C SER A 89 6.02 14.17 4.83
N VAL A 90 6.19 12.92 4.37
CA VAL A 90 5.26 12.25 3.45
C VAL A 90 3.91 12.09 4.11
N ILE A 91 3.83 11.56 5.33
CA ILE A 91 2.56 11.38 6.04
C ILE A 91 1.86 12.72 6.24
N SER A 92 2.60 13.73 6.69
CA SER A 92 2.05 15.09 6.85
C SER A 92 1.55 15.66 5.52
N SER A 93 2.30 15.48 4.43
CA SER A 93 1.94 15.98 3.10
C SER A 93 0.73 15.27 2.51
N LEU A 94 0.58 13.97 2.75
CA LEU A 94 -0.60 13.21 2.35
C LEU A 94 -1.84 13.71 3.11
N LEU A 95 -1.74 13.96 4.42
CA LEU A 95 -2.88 14.49 5.19
C LEU A 95 -3.39 15.85 4.69
N VAL A 96 -2.51 16.70 4.17
CA VAL A 96 -2.86 18.05 3.72
C VAL A 96 -3.73 18.07 2.45
N GLU A 97 -3.50 17.17 1.50
CA GLU A 97 -4.20 17.19 0.21
C GLU A 97 -4.63 15.77 -0.19
N PRO A 98 -5.94 15.45 -0.20
CA PRO A 98 -6.46 14.09 -0.40
C PRO A 98 -6.13 13.48 -1.77
N THR A 99 -5.81 14.29 -2.78
CA THR A 99 -5.43 13.77 -4.11
C THR A 99 -3.99 13.27 -4.18
N ARG A 100 -3.11 13.68 -3.25
CA ARG A 100 -1.71 13.25 -3.23
C ARG A 100 -1.61 11.75 -2.97
N ARG A 101 -0.66 11.14 -3.68
CA ARG A 101 -0.23 9.75 -3.51
C ARG A 101 1.29 9.67 -3.38
N PHE A 102 1.76 8.62 -2.72
CA PHE A 102 3.18 8.33 -2.57
C PHE A 102 3.40 6.82 -2.55
N ILE A 103 4.44 6.33 -3.22
CA ILE A 103 4.89 4.94 -3.09
C ILE A 103 6.13 4.85 -2.19
N TYR A 104 6.16 3.85 -1.31
CA TYR A 104 7.33 3.53 -0.49
C TYR A 104 7.79 2.08 -0.72
N VAL A 105 9.09 1.82 -0.65
CA VAL A 105 9.69 0.58 -1.15
C VAL A 105 10.43 -0.22 -0.07
N GLU A 106 11.39 0.38 0.62
CA GLU A 106 12.34 -0.36 1.48
C GLU A 106 11.78 -0.64 2.89
N ILE A 107 11.23 -1.84 3.09
CA ILE A 107 10.53 -2.18 4.34
C ILE A 107 11.45 -2.21 5.57
N ALA A 108 12.77 -2.35 5.38
CA ALA A 108 13.73 -2.19 6.48
C ALA A 108 13.59 -0.84 7.20
N PHE A 109 13.51 0.25 6.45
CA PHE A 109 13.37 1.58 7.02
C PHE A 109 11.94 1.84 7.50
N PHE A 110 10.94 1.48 6.70
CA PHE A 110 9.55 1.68 7.08
C PHE A 110 9.21 0.94 8.38
N SER A 111 9.63 -0.32 8.51
CA SER A 111 9.43 -1.12 9.72
C SER A 111 10.07 -0.47 10.92
N ARG A 112 11.32 0.02 10.81
CA ARG A 112 11.98 0.74 11.90
C ARG A 112 11.21 2.00 12.31
N TRP A 113 10.83 2.83 11.34
CA TRP A 113 10.04 4.04 11.58
C TRP A 113 8.71 3.70 12.24
N TRP A 114 7.99 2.70 11.73
CA TRP A 114 6.69 2.25 12.22
C TRP A 114 6.69 1.92 13.72
N HIS A 115 7.71 1.21 14.19
CA HIS A 115 7.84 0.82 15.60
C HIS A 115 8.17 2.00 16.53
N GLN A 116 8.61 3.14 15.99
CA GLN A 116 8.84 4.38 16.75
C GLN A 116 7.59 5.27 16.81
N GLN A 117 6.56 4.97 16.02
CA GLN A 117 5.37 5.80 15.93
C GLN A 117 4.40 5.60 17.09
N THR A 118 3.66 6.66 17.40
CA THR A 118 2.52 6.57 18.33
C THR A 118 1.37 5.78 17.71
N ASN A 119 0.49 5.21 18.54
CA ASN A 119 -0.73 4.55 18.06
C ASN A 119 -1.58 5.49 17.16
N ALA A 120 -1.64 6.79 17.49
CA ALA A 120 -2.38 7.77 16.69
C ALA A 120 -1.81 7.90 15.27
N THR A 121 -0.49 8.02 15.14
CA THR A 121 0.18 8.05 13.83
C THR A 121 -0.01 6.73 13.07
N GLN A 122 0.09 5.59 13.76
CA GLN A 122 -0.13 4.28 13.15
C GLN A 122 -1.55 4.15 12.57
N GLU A 123 -2.59 4.60 13.27
CA GLU A 123 -3.95 4.59 12.73
C GLU A 123 -4.09 5.49 11.50
N VAL A 124 -3.49 6.68 11.53
CA VAL A 124 -3.46 7.59 10.37
C VAL A 124 -2.83 6.91 9.15
N VAL A 125 -1.70 6.25 9.33
CA VAL A 125 -0.99 5.56 8.25
C VAL A 125 -1.81 4.38 7.72
N ARG A 126 -2.44 3.58 8.60
CA ARG A 126 -3.34 2.50 8.17
C ARG A 126 -4.46 3.04 7.29
N GLU A 127 -5.04 4.19 7.66
CA GLU A 127 -6.09 4.82 6.87
C GLU A 127 -5.57 5.32 5.50
N LEU A 128 -4.39 5.93 5.45
CA LEU A 128 -3.75 6.33 4.18
C LEU A 128 -3.47 5.13 3.26
N VAL A 129 -3.02 4.01 3.81
CA VAL A 129 -2.81 2.76 3.07
C VAL A 129 -4.13 2.19 2.58
N ARG A 130 -5.15 2.14 3.45
CA ARG A 130 -6.50 1.67 3.11
C ARG A 130 -7.13 2.47 1.98
N GLN A 131 -6.87 3.76 1.92
CA GLN A 131 -7.37 4.66 0.87
C GLN A 131 -6.54 4.60 -0.43
N GLY A 132 -5.44 3.83 -0.50
CA GLY A 132 -4.54 3.79 -1.64
C GLY A 132 -3.76 5.10 -1.85
N ARG A 133 -3.53 5.85 -0.77
CA ARG A 133 -2.81 7.14 -0.80
C ARG A 133 -1.33 6.98 -0.45
N LEU A 134 -1.04 6.07 0.46
CA LEU A 134 0.29 5.51 0.63
C LEU A 134 0.26 4.07 0.12
N GLU A 135 1.04 3.76 -0.91
CA GLU A 135 1.11 2.42 -1.48
C GLU A 135 2.52 1.85 -1.31
N PHE A 136 2.61 0.53 -1.11
CA PHE A 136 3.90 -0.16 -1.08
C PHE A 136 4.20 -0.76 -2.45
N ALA A 137 5.35 -0.41 -3.00
CA ALA A 137 5.90 -1.04 -4.20
C ALA A 137 7.07 -1.95 -3.79
N ASN A 138 7.30 -3.05 -4.50
CA ASN A 138 8.23 -4.12 -4.14
C ASN A 138 7.89 -4.84 -2.81
N GLY A 139 7.98 -4.15 -1.66
CA GLY A 139 7.64 -4.67 -0.34
C GLY A 139 8.63 -5.68 0.26
N GLY A 140 9.77 -5.92 -0.40
CA GLY A 140 10.88 -6.64 0.20
C GLY A 140 11.55 -5.85 1.33
N TRP A 141 12.36 -6.52 2.15
CA TRP A 141 13.13 -5.82 3.18
C TRP A 141 14.05 -4.76 2.58
N VAL A 142 14.61 -5.05 1.40
CA VAL A 142 15.39 -4.14 0.56
C VAL A 142 14.95 -4.27 -0.91
N MET A 143 15.44 -3.38 -1.76
CA MET A 143 15.52 -3.63 -3.21
C MET A 143 16.80 -4.42 -3.48
N ASN A 144 16.71 -5.75 -3.61
CA ASN A 144 17.90 -6.60 -3.71
C ASN A 144 18.62 -6.43 -5.06
N ASP A 145 19.94 -6.62 -5.04
CA ASP A 145 20.72 -6.87 -6.26
C ASP A 145 20.20 -8.14 -6.96
N GLU A 146 20.43 -8.25 -8.27
CA GLU A 146 19.98 -9.39 -9.08
C GLU A 146 21.13 -10.21 -9.67
N ALA A 147 22.37 -9.75 -9.55
CA ALA A 147 23.53 -10.43 -10.11
C ALA A 147 24.21 -11.39 -9.12
N ALA A 148 24.37 -10.97 -7.86
CA ALA A 148 25.16 -11.64 -6.84
C ALA A 148 24.31 -12.27 -5.71
N THR A 149 22.99 -12.33 -5.87
CA THR A 149 22.07 -12.91 -4.88
C THR A 149 21.69 -14.35 -5.23
N HIS A 150 21.64 -15.22 -4.22
CA HIS A 150 21.03 -16.55 -4.35
C HIS A 150 19.51 -16.45 -4.25
N TYR A 151 18.76 -17.13 -5.13
CA TYR A 151 17.29 -17.05 -5.19
C TYR A 151 16.61 -17.32 -3.83
N GLY A 152 17.13 -18.27 -3.05
CA GLY A 152 16.61 -18.55 -1.70
C GLY A 152 16.72 -17.35 -0.76
N ALA A 153 17.82 -16.60 -0.82
CA ALA A 153 18.02 -15.40 -0.02
C ALA A 153 17.14 -14.24 -0.50
N ILE A 154 16.85 -14.16 -1.80
CA ILE A 154 15.87 -13.22 -2.36
C ILE A 154 14.49 -13.51 -1.78
N ILE A 155 14.08 -14.79 -1.73
CA ILE A 155 12.80 -15.20 -1.14
C ILE A 155 12.74 -14.85 0.35
N ASP A 156 13.81 -15.10 1.12
CA ASP A 156 13.85 -14.79 2.54
C ASP A 156 13.64 -13.29 2.81
N GLN A 157 14.38 -12.41 2.11
CA GLN A 157 14.26 -10.97 2.32
C GLN A 157 12.92 -10.41 1.78
N MET A 158 12.38 -10.96 0.69
CA MET A 158 11.04 -10.59 0.21
C MET A 158 9.98 -11.00 1.23
N THR A 159 10.06 -12.23 1.73
CA THR A 159 9.11 -12.77 2.72
C THR A 159 9.12 -11.96 4.00
N LEU A 160 10.30 -11.52 4.46
CA LEU A 160 10.43 -10.70 5.66
C LEU A 160 9.66 -9.37 5.54
N GLY A 161 9.87 -8.63 4.45
CA GLY A 161 9.17 -7.36 4.21
C GLY A 161 7.67 -7.55 3.99
N LEU A 162 7.29 -8.50 3.12
CA LEU A 162 5.88 -8.77 2.81
C LEU A 162 5.10 -9.27 4.04
N ARG A 163 5.71 -10.09 4.91
CA ARG A 163 5.08 -10.52 6.16
C ARG A 163 4.85 -9.36 7.11
N PHE A 164 5.78 -8.42 7.22
CA PHE A 164 5.57 -7.21 8.02
C PHE A 164 4.38 -6.40 7.50
N LEU A 165 4.28 -6.20 6.18
CA LEU A 165 3.17 -5.48 5.56
C LEU A 165 1.84 -6.20 5.79
N GLU A 166 1.78 -7.51 5.57
CA GLU A 166 0.57 -8.32 5.78
C GLU A 166 0.11 -8.26 7.24
N ASN A 167 1.01 -8.41 8.20
CA ASN A 167 0.66 -8.37 9.62
C ASN A 167 0.19 -6.99 10.08
N THR A 168 0.61 -5.92 9.40
CA THR A 168 0.38 -4.53 9.82
C THR A 168 -0.81 -3.88 9.12
N PHE A 169 -0.99 -4.17 7.82
CA PHE A 169 -1.95 -3.55 6.92
C PHE A 169 -2.87 -4.55 6.21
N GLY A 170 -2.62 -5.85 6.35
CA GLY A 170 -3.35 -6.92 5.66
C GLY A 170 -3.35 -6.74 4.14
N LYS A 171 -4.45 -7.16 3.52
CA LYS A 171 -4.64 -7.10 2.06
C LYS A 171 -4.45 -5.71 1.43
N ASP A 172 -4.66 -4.64 2.20
CA ASP A 172 -4.63 -3.26 1.72
C ASP A 172 -3.18 -2.77 1.56
N GLY A 173 -2.24 -3.30 2.36
CA GLY A 173 -0.81 -2.99 2.23
C GLY A 173 -0.03 -3.97 1.36
N ARG A 174 -0.68 -4.97 0.75
CA ARG A 174 0.02 -5.94 -0.11
C ARG A 174 0.37 -5.30 -1.46
N PRO A 175 1.66 -5.21 -1.83
CA PRO A 175 2.08 -4.68 -3.13
C PRO A 175 1.43 -5.38 -4.33
N ARG A 176 1.32 -4.67 -5.45
CA ARG A 176 0.87 -5.22 -6.75
C ARG A 176 1.97 -5.21 -7.81
N VAL A 177 2.95 -4.30 -7.66
CA VAL A 177 4.04 -4.14 -8.62
C VAL A 177 5.40 -4.20 -7.91
N ALA A 178 6.36 -4.83 -8.58
CA ALA A 178 7.76 -4.85 -8.18
C ALA A 178 8.49 -3.62 -8.74
N TRP A 179 9.48 -3.13 -8.00
CA TRP A 179 10.12 -1.83 -8.25
C TRP A 179 11.63 -1.92 -8.08
N HIS A 180 12.36 -2.24 -9.15
CA HIS A 180 13.82 -2.35 -9.16
C HIS A 180 14.43 -1.24 -10.02
N ILE A 181 14.33 -0.01 -9.55
CA ILE A 181 14.82 1.15 -10.31
C ILE A 181 16.35 1.23 -10.38
N ASP A 182 17.06 0.64 -9.42
CA ASP A 182 18.51 0.82 -9.25
C ASP A 182 19.45 -0.40 -9.33
N PRO A 183 19.01 -1.68 -9.32
CA PRO A 183 19.89 -2.81 -9.59
C PRO A 183 20.59 -2.71 -10.96
N PHE A 184 21.84 -3.17 -11.03
CA PHE A 184 22.69 -3.00 -12.21
C PHE A 184 22.50 -4.14 -13.23
N GLY A 185 21.35 -4.10 -13.91
CA GLY A 185 20.89 -5.17 -14.79
C GLY A 185 19.91 -6.09 -14.07
N HIS A 186 19.18 -6.89 -14.85
CA HIS A 186 18.04 -7.64 -14.35
C HIS A 186 18.11 -9.11 -14.73
N SER A 187 17.91 -9.99 -13.76
CA SER A 187 17.97 -11.43 -13.95
C SER A 187 16.61 -11.98 -14.35
N ARG A 188 16.60 -12.99 -15.23
CA ARG A 188 15.36 -13.70 -15.58
C ARG A 188 14.74 -14.37 -14.34
N GLU A 189 15.57 -14.84 -13.41
CA GLU A 189 15.09 -15.48 -12.18
C GLU A 189 14.31 -14.50 -11.29
N GLN A 190 14.72 -13.23 -11.20
CA GLN A 190 13.98 -12.22 -10.43
C GLN A 190 12.55 -12.03 -10.97
N ALA A 191 12.40 -11.95 -12.30
CA ALA A 191 11.08 -11.87 -12.93
C ALA A 191 10.24 -13.14 -12.67
N SER A 192 10.85 -14.33 -12.70
CA SER A 192 10.21 -15.61 -12.35
C SER A 192 9.70 -15.61 -10.91
N LEU A 193 10.53 -15.16 -9.96
CA LEU A 193 10.17 -15.07 -8.55
C LEU A 193 9.02 -14.09 -8.32
N PHE A 194 9.07 -12.89 -8.90
CA PHE A 194 8.00 -11.92 -8.76
C PHE A 194 6.66 -12.42 -9.32
N ALA A 195 6.68 -13.09 -10.48
CA ALA A 195 5.48 -13.70 -11.03
C ALA A 195 4.88 -14.76 -10.09
N GLN A 196 5.74 -15.61 -9.50
CA GLN A 196 5.32 -16.63 -8.51
C GLN A 196 4.83 -16.03 -7.18
N MET A 197 5.33 -14.85 -6.81
CA MET A 197 4.86 -14.08 -5.65
C MET A 197 3.53 -13.35 -5.91
N GLY A 198 3.03 -13.36 -7.14
CA GLY A 198 1.75 -12.74 -7.52
C GLY A 198 1.83 -11.26 -7.84
N PHE A 199 2.99 -10.76 -8.28
CA PHE A 199 3.12 -9.41 -8.83
C PHE A 199 2.57 -9.34 -10.27
N ASP A 200 1.82 -8.27 -10.55
CA ASP A 200 1.19 -8.03 -11.84
C ASP A 200 2.10 -7.25 -12.81
N GLY A 201 3.05 -6.47 -12.26
CA GLY A 201 3.97 -5.65 -13.03
C GLY A 201 5.33 -5.53 -12.37
N PHE A 202 6.36 -5.27 -13.19
CA PHE A 202 7.73 -5.09 -12.75
C PHE A 202 8.37 -3.91 -13.50
N PHE A 203 8.79 -2.89 -12.76
CA PHE A 203 9.36 -1.68 -13.31
C PHE A 203 10.82 -1.53 -12.90
N PHE A 204 11.66 -1.11 -13.84
CA PHE A 204 13.08 -0.90 -13.60
C PHE A 204 13.66 0.26 -14.42
N GLY A 205 14.79 0.79 -13.96
CA GLY A 205 15.43 1.97 -14.55
C GLY A 205 16.64 1.65 -15.44
N ARG A 206 17.43 0.65 -15.04
CA ARG A 206 18.75 0.37 -15.61
C ARG A 206 18.70 -0.77 -16.62
N LEU A 207 19.04 -0.47 -17.87
CA LEU A 207 19.22 -1.43 -18.95
C LEU A 207 20.36 -0.93 -19.84
N ASP A 208 20.91 -1.80 -20.68
CA ASP A 208 21.95 -1.42 -21.62
C ASP A 208 21.49 -0.23 -22.49
N TYR A 209 22.37 0.75 -22.71
CA TYR A 209 22.02 1.98 -23.41
C TYR A 209 21.69 1.75 -24.90
N GLN A 210 22.28 0.72 -25.53
CA GLN A 210 21.96 0.31 -26.89
C GLN A 210 20.57 -0.31 -26.93
N ASP A 211 20.25 -1.20 -25.98
CA ASP A 211 18.91 -1.80 -25.85
C ASP A 211 17.84 -0.73 -25.58
N LYS A 212 18.11 0.22 -24.68
CA LYS A 212 17.21 1.36 -24.42
C LYS A 212 16.93 2.18 -25.68
N SER A 213 17.94 2.40 -26.52
CA SER A 213 17.79 3.17 -27.76
C SER A 213 16.93 2.41 -28.77
N LEU A 214 17.21 1.11 -28.92
CA LEU A 214 16.45 0.23 -29.81
C LEU A 214 14.97 0.11 -29.40
N ARG A 215 14.70 -0.08 -28.11
CA ARG A 215 13.33 -0.17 -27.57
C ARG A 215 12.54 1.12 -27.78
N LYS A 216 13.17 2.29 -27.63
CA LYS A 216 12.53 3.59 -27.92
C LYS A 216 12.17 3.72 -29.38
N GLU A 217 13.09 3.36 -30.28
CA GLU A 217 12.87 3.41 -31.73
C GLU A 217 11.73 2.47 -32.16
N LYS A 218 11.68 1.27 -31.58
CA LYS A 218 10.66 0.25 -31.89
C LYS A 218 9.36 0.36 -31.11
N GLN A 219 9.28 1.29 -30.15
CA GLN A 219 8.17 1.40 -29.20
C GLN A 219 7.95 0.12 -28.35
N GLU A 220 9.05 -0.53 -27.96
CA GLU A 220 9.12 -1.78 -27.17
C GLU A 220 9.67 -1.53 -25.74
N MET A 221 9.36 -0.36 -25.17
CA MET A 221 9.74 -0.03 -23.79
C MET A 221 8.96 -0.85 -22.74
N GLU A 222 7.80 -1.39 -23.15
CA GLU A 222 6.91 -2.19 -22.32
C GLU A 222 6.64 -3.52 -23.03
N GLN A 223 6.74 -4.63 -22.31
CA GLN A 223 6.52 -5.97 -22.86
C GLN A 223 6.12 -6.96 -21.77
N VAL A 224 5.60 -8.11 -22.17
CA VAL A 224 5.45 -9.27 -21.27
C VAL A 224 6.77 -10.02 -21.23
N TRP A 225 7.41 -10.07 -20.05
CA TRP A 225 8.61 -10.86 -19.83
C TRP A 225 8.24 -12.29 -19.43
N ARG A 226 8.43 -13.26 -20.33
CA ARG A 226 8.36 -14.69 -20.00
C ARG A 226 9.69 -15.15 -19.43
N ALA A 227 9.72 -15.33 -18.10
CA ALA A 227 10.88 -15.76 -17.34
C ALA A 227 11.04 -17.28 -17.26
#